data_AF-A0A1G2PT52-F1
#
_entry.id   AF-A0A1G2PT52-F1
#
_cell.length_a   1.000
_cell.length_b   1.000
_cell.length_c   1.000
_cell.angle_alpha   90.00
_cell.angle_beta   90.00
_cell.angle_gamma   90.00
#
_symmetry.space_group_name_H-M   'P 1'
#
loop_
_entity.id
_entity.type
_entity.pdbx_description
1 polymer ?
#
loop_
_entity_poly.entity_id
_entity_poly.type
_entity_poly.pdbx_seq_one_letter_code
_entity_poly.pdbx_strand_id
1 'polypeptide(L)' 'MNKISFHILRIGLAVTFLWIGVLILRNPEAWGEYMRPWAAGLLPVPVTQVMIGTAILDIIIGVFLLINLNKKI' A
#
# COMPACT_ATOMS: atom_id res chain seq x y z
N MET A 1 1.23 21.46 15.28
CA MET A 1 0.54 20.16 15.51
C MET A 1 1.34 19.36 16.54
N ASN A 2 0.67 18.68 17.48
CA ASN A 2 1.34 17.97 18.59
C ASN A 2 2.16 16.77 18.05
N LYS A 3 3.42 16.64 18.47
CA LYS A 3 4.38 15.64 17.93
C LYS A 3 3.88 14.20 18.09
N ILE A 4 3.17 13.91 19.17
CA ILE A 4 2.60 12.59 19.46
C ILE A 4 1.52 12.21 18.45
N SER A 5 0.59 13.12 18.14
CA SER A 5 -0.50 12.87 17.19
C SER A 5 0.05 12.52 15.80
N PHE A 6 1.15 13.15 15.39
CA PHE A 6 1.82 12.82 14.13
C PHE A 6 2.43 11.41 14.14
N HIS A 7 3.08 11.01 15.23
CA HIS A 7 3.64 9.66 15.35
C HIS A 7 2.54 8.59 15.35
N ILE A 8 1.43 8.82 16.04
CA ILE A 8 0.28 7.90 16.04
C ILE A 8 -0.28 7.77 14.62
N LEU A 9 -0.54 8.89 13.95
CA LEU A 9 -1.05 8.89 12.57
C LEU A 9 -0.10 8.16 11.62
N ARG A 10 1.20 8.44 11.72
CA ARG A 10 2.21 7.83 10.84
C ARG A 10 2.31 6.33 11.04
N ILE A 11 2.34 5.85 12.29
CA ILE A 11 2.40 4.42 12.61
C ILE A 11 1.11 3.73 12.18
N GLY A 12 -0.05 4.32 12.48
CA GLY A 12 -1.34 3.79 12.04
C GLY A 12 -1.42 3.66 10.52
N LEU A 13 -1.01 4.70 9.79
CA LEU A 13 -0.94 4.67 8.34
C LEU A 13 0.02 3.59 7.83
N ALA A 14 1.20 3.48 8.43
CA ALA A 14 2.20 2.47 8.07
C ALA A 14 1.65 1.04 8.20
N VAL A 15 0.98 0.75 9.32
CA VAL A 15 0.36 -0.56 9.57
C VAL A 15 -0.73 -0.84 8.53
N THR A 16 -1.56 0.14 8.20
CA THR A 16 -2.58 -0.01 7.15
C THR A 16 -1.96 -0.38 5.80
N PHE A 17 -0.92 0.34 5.36
CA PHE A 17 -0.23 0.04 4.10
C PHE A 17 0.39 -1.36 4.09
N LEU A 18 1.08 -1.75 5.17
CA LEU A 18 1.67 -3.08 5.29
C LEU A 18 0.61 -4.17 5.23
N TRP A 19 -0.48 -4.00 5.98
CA TRP A 19 -1.55 -4.98 6.06
C TRP A 19 -2.27 -5.14 4.72
N ILE A 20 -2.62 -4.03 4.06
CA ILE A 20 -3.25 -4.05 2.74
C ILE A 20 -2.32 -4.70 1.72
N GLY A 21 -1.03 -4.36 1.69
CA GLY A 21 -0.07 -5.01 0.80
C GLY A 21 0.00 -6.53 1.00
N VAL A 22 0.02 -7.02 2.24
CA VAL A 22 -0.02 -8.46 2.53
C VAL A 22 -1.35 -9.09 2.07
N LEU A 23 -2.49 -8.41 2.27
CA LEU A 23 -3.78 -8.90 1.82
C LEU A 23 -3.89 -8.97 0.29
N ILE A 24 -3.31 -8.02 -0.42
CA ILE A 24 -3.28 -8.02 -1.90
C ILE A 24 -2.43 -9.19 -2.40
N LEU A 25 -1.25 -9.43 -1.80
CA LEU A 25 -0.42 -10.58 -2.17
C LEU A 25 -1.10 -11.93 -1.93
N ARG A 26 -1.98 -12.03 -0.93
CA ARG A 26 -2.69 -13.27 -0.60
C ARG A 26 -3.71 -13.68 -1.67
N ASN A 27 -4.35 -12.72 -2.33
CA ASN A 27 -5.33 -13.00 -3.38
C ASN A 27 -5.40 -11.86 -4.42
N PRO A 28 -4.36 -11.66 -5.24
CA PRO A 28 -4.27 -10.51 -6.14
C PRO A 28 -5.38 -10.49 -7.20
N GLU A 29 -5.94 -11.65 -7.55
CA GLU A 29 -7.05 -11.77 -8.51
C GLU A 29 -8.32 -11.12 -7.96
N ALA A 30 -8.71 -11.45 -6.72
CA ALA A 30 -9.90 -10.87 -6.08
C ALA A 30 -9.78 -9.35 -5.89
N TRP A 31 -8.57 -8.82 -5.67
CA TRP A 31 -8.36 -7.37 -5.62
C TRP A 31 -8.48 -6.71 -6.99
N GLY A 32 -8.08 -7.42 -8.05
CA GLY A 32 -8.25 -6.98 -9.43
C GLY A 32 -9.72 -6.85 -9.86
N GLU A 33 -10.63 -7.63 -9.29
CA GLU A 33 -12.07 -7.58 -9.61
C GLU A 33 -12.73 -6.27 -9.18
N TYR A 34 -12.18 -5.55 -8.20
CA TYR A 34 -12.67 -4.21 -7.83
C TYR A 34 -12.32 -3.14 -8.87
N MET A 35 -11.45 -3.45 -9.83
CA MET A 35 -11.10 -2.54 -10.91
C MET A 35 -12.25 -2.44 -11.92
N ARG A 36 -12.64 -1.21 -12.25
CA ARG A 36 -13.67 -0.99 -13.27
C ARG A 36 -13.16 -1.49 -14.64
N PRO A 37 -14.03 -2.06 -15.50
CA PRO A 37 -13.62 -2.64 -16.78
C PRO A 37 -12.86 -1.67 -17.70
N TRP A 38 -13.24 -0.40 -17.71
CA TRP A 38 -12.55 0.62 -18.51
C TRP A 38 -11.10 0.85 -18.06
N ALA A 39 -10.81 0.71 -16.77
CA ALA A 39 -9.46 0.89 -16.23
C ALA A 39 -8.60 -0.34 -16.50
N ALA A 40 -9.18 -1.54 -16.44
CA ALA A 40 -8.51 -2.77 -16.84
C ALA A 40 -8.05 -2.75 -18.30
N GLY A 41 -8.85 -2.14 -19.19
CA GLY A 41 -8.50 -1.97 -20.61
C GLY A 41 -7.33 -1.02 -20.90
N LEU A 42 -6.88 -0.24 -19.91
CA LEU A 42 -5.72 0.65 -20.04
C LEU A 42 -4.41 0.01 -19.58
N LEU A 43 -4.47 -1.18 -18.97
CA LEU A 43 -3.28 -1.80 -18.40
C LEU A 43 -2.41 -2.41 -19.51
N PRO A 44 -1.09 -2.09 -19.53
CA PRO A 44 -0.15 -2.70 -20.48
C PRO A 44 0.21 -4.15 -20.11
N VAL A 45 -0.21 -4.62 -18.93
CA VAL A 45 0.09 -5.94 -18.37
C VAL A 45 -1.15 -6.50 -17.66
N PRO A 46 -1.22 -7.81 -17.35
CA PRO A 46 -2.38 -8.40 -16.67
C PRO A 46 -2.69 -7.74 -15.33
N VAL A 47 -3.98 -7.62 -14.99
CA VAL A 47 -4.47 -7.00 -13.75
C VAL A 47 -3.78 -7.60 -12.52
N THR A 48 -3.63 -8.92 -12.46
CA THR A 48 -2.95 -9.63 -11.36
C THR A 48 -1.52 -9.14 -11.15
N GLN A 49 -0.77 -8.89 -12.23
CA GLN A 49 0.61 -8.39 -12.14
C GLN A 49 0.64 -6.94 -11.64
N VAL A 50 -0.32 -6.12 -12.04
CA VAL A 50 -0.48 -4.76 -11.50
C VAL A 50 -0.79 -4.81 -10.01
N MET A 51 -1.71 -5.68 -9.57
CA MET A 51 -2.05 -5.86 -8.16
C MET A 51 -0.85 -6.29 -7.32
N ILE A 52 -0.03 -7.23 -7.82
CA ILE A 52 1.23 -7.61 -7.15
C ILE A 52 2.18 -6.40 -7.04
N GLY A 53 2.30 -5.61 -8.12
CA GLY A 53 3.09 -4.38 -8.10
C GLY A 53 2.59 -3.35 -7.09
N THR A 54 1.28 -3.13 -7.02
CA THR A 54 0.62 -2.27 -6.03
C THR A 54 0.90 -2.77 -4.61
N ALA A 55 0.80 -4.07 -4.37
CA ALA A 55 1.06 -4.67 -3.07
C ALA A 55 2.51 -4.46 -2.61
N ILE A 56 3.48 -4.63 -3.51
CA ILE A 56 4.89 -4.37 -3.22
C ILE A 56 5.10 -2.90 -2.88
N LEU A 57 4.50 -1.99 -3.65
CA LEU A 57 4.58 -0.55 -3.39
C LEU A 57 3.99 -0.19 -2.02
N ASP A 58 2.82 -0.74 -1.67
CA ASP A 58 2.18 -0.53 -0.37
C ASP A 58 3.06 -1.00 0.78
N ILE A 59 3.68 -2.18 0.65
CA ILE A 59 4.62 -2.69 1.66
C ILE A 59 5.82 -1.75 1.79
N ILE A 60 6.41 -1.30 0.67
CA ILE A 60 7.54 -0.37 0.68
C ILE A 60 7.16 0.92 1.41
N ILE A 61 6.03 1.54 1.04
CA ILE A 61 5.55 2.78 1.69
C ILE A 61 5.34 2.55 3.19
N GLY A 62 4.70 1.45 3.57
CA GLY A 62 4.50 1.07 4.96
C GLY A 62 5.81 0.96 5.74
N VAL A 63 6.82 0.27 5.17
CA VAL A 63 8.16 0.16 5.76
C VAL A 63 8.82 1.55 5.88
N PHE A 64 8.76 2.40 4.84
CA PHE A 64 9.31 3.75 4.88
C PHE A 64 8.66 4.62 5.97
N LEU A 65 7.33 4.52 6.14
CA LEU A 65 6.60 5.22 7.20
C LEU A 65 7.01 4.76 8.60
N LEU A 66 7.42 3.49 8.77
CA LEU A 66 7.98 3.02 10.04
C LEU A 66 9.43 3.49 10.23
N ILE A 67 10.30 3.36 9.22
CA ILE A 67 11.73 3.70 9.33
C ILE A 67 11.94 5.20 9.55
N ASN A 68 11.04 6.06 9.05
CA ASN A 68 11.08 7.51 9.29
C ASN A 68 10.73 7.90 10.76
N LEU A 69 10.91 6.99 11.72
CA LEU A 69 10.82 7.22 13.17
C LEU A 69 11.78 8.29 13.67
N ASN A 70 12.93 8.52 13.01
CA ASN A 70 14.04 9.20 13.66
C ASN A 70 14.82 10.24 12.84
N LYS A 71 14.29 10.73 11.70
CA LYS A 71 14.88 11.94 11.09
C LYS A 71 14.46 13.14 11.94
N LYS A 72 15.31 13.51 12.91
CA LYS A 72 15.38 14.88 13.43
C LYS A 72 15.53 15.79 12.21
N ILE A 73 14.45 16.46 11.84
CA ILE A 73 14.48 17.70 11.06
C ILE A 73 14.75 18.82 12.06
#